data_AF-A0A060CFR4-F1
#
_entry.id   AF-A0A060CFR4-F1
#
_cell.length_a   1.000
_cell.length_b   1.000
_cell.length_c   1.000
_cell.angle_alpha   90.00
_cell.angle_beta   90.00
_cell.angle_gamma   90.00
#
_symmetry.space_group_name_H-M   'P 1'
#
loop_
_entity.id
_entity.type
_entity.pdbx_description
1 polymer ?
#
loop_
_entity_poly.entity_id
_entity_poly.type
_entity_poly.pdbx_seq_one_letter_code
_entity_poly.pdbx_strand_id
1 'polypeptide(L)'
;MRWARPGVAAPAADAPENALSLSDEQRVADDLQAVIQQVRPQAIVTYNEFGGYGHPDHIAVHRATVRAFSDAWSDEHAWHPTALFAVERTRAQARADARVIRQTTDFDPLPGGRSSPSPRATSTPRSTCATCA
;
A
#
# COMPACT_ATOMS: atom_id res chain seq x y z
N MET A 1 0.32 5.58 12.00
CA MET A 1 -1.03 4.95 11.90
C MET A 1 -1.28 4.06 13.12
N ARG A 2 -2.55 3.75 13.43
CA ARG A 2 -2.93 2.79 14.48
C ARG A 2 -3.97 1.79 13.96
N TRP A 3 -4.12 0.66 14.64
CA TRP A 3 -5.16 -0.31 14.33
C TRP A 3 -6.45 0.04 15.07
N ALA A 4 -7.48 0.48 14.35
CA ALA A 4 -8.79 0.74 14.96
C ALA A 4 -9.52 -0.57 15.31
N ARG A 5 -9.33 -1.60 14.48
CA ARG A 5 -9.80 -2.97 14.70
C ARG A 5 -8.97 -3.95 13.84
N PRO A 6 -9.05 -5.27 14.06
CA PRO A 6 -8.27 -6.23 13.29
C PRO A 6 -8.45 -6.07 11.76
N GLY A 7 -7.34 -5.74 11.08
CA GLY A 7 -7.29 -5.53 9.64
C GLY A 7 -7.92 -4.23 9.14
N VAL A 8 -8.14 -3.24 10.01
CA VAL A 8 -8.51 -1.87 9.62
C VAL A 8 -7.64 -0.87 10.35
N ALA A 9 -6.79 -0.19 9.57
CA ALA A 9 -5.97 0.90 10.04
C ALA A 9 -6.78 2.19 10.13
N ALA A 10 -6.24 3.13 10.92
CA ALA A 10 -6.75 4.47 11.10
C ALA A 10 -5.59 5.44 11.38
N PRO A 11 -5.82 6.76 11.23
CA PRO A 11 -4.89 7.77 11.69
C PRO A 11 -4.52 7.57 13.17
N ALA A 12 -3.24 7.73 13.48
CA ALA A 12 -2.77 7.77 14.87
C ALA A 12 -2.81 9.23 15.33
N ALA A 13 -3.20 9.46 16.59
CA ALA A 13 -3.29 10.82 17.14
C ALA A 13 -1.92 11.46 17.37
N ASP A 14 -0.89 10.64 17.50
CA ASP A 14 0.52 10.98 17.71
C ASP A 14 1.34 10.90 16.41
N ALA A 15 0.68 10.96 15.25
CA ALA A 15 1.40 11.06 13.97
C ALA A 15 2.26 12.35 13.97
N PRO A 16 3.53 12.27 13.57
CA PRO A 16 4.40 13.45 13.56
C PRO A 16 3.88 14.45 12.52
N GLU A 17 4.11 15.74 12.76
CA GLU A 17 3.58 16.83 11.91
C GLU A 17 4.03 16.74 10.45
N ASN A 18 5.17 16.10 10.18
CA ASN A 18 5.69 15.87 8.84
C ASN A 18 5.20 14.55 8.19
N ALA A 19 4.22 13.87 8.79
CA ALA A 19 3.64 12.67 8.21
C ALA A 19 2.85 13.01 6.93
N LEU A 20 2.99 12.17 5.89
CA LEU A 20 2.30 12.36 4.62
C LEU A 20 0.78 12.48 4.77
N SER A 21 0.19 11.68 5.66
CA SER A 21 -1.25 11.73 5.94
C SER A 21 -1.75 13.01 6.60
N LEU A 22 -0.86 13.88 7.07
CA LEU A 22 -1.17 15.20 7.60
C LEU A 22 -0.77 16.34 6.65
N SER A 23 -0.08 16.03 5.55
CA SER A 23 0.34 17.03 4.56
C SER A 23 -0.87 17.65 3.85
N ASP A 24 -0.71 18.90 3.42
CA ASP A 24 -1.65 19.55 2.53
C ASP A 24 -1.78 18.76 1.21
N GLU A 25 -3.01 18.45 0.82
CA GLU A 25 -3.29 17.61 -0.35
C GLU A 25 -2.85 18.27 -1.65
N GLN A 26 -3.03 19.59 -1.78
CA GLN A 26 -2.62 20.32 -2.99
C GLN A 26 -1.12 20.26 -3.14
N ARG A 27 -0.37 20.50 -2.07
CA ARG A 27 1.09 20.44 -2.11
C ARG A 27 1.60 19.10 -2.62
N VAL A 28 1.02 17.99 -2.14
CA VAL A 28 1.40 16.65 -2.62
C VAL A 28 0.98 16.45 -4.08
N ALA A 29 -0.17 17.00 -4.49
CA ALA A 29 -0.61 16.95 -5.89
C ALA A 29 0.33 17.74 -6.82
N ASP A 30 0.83 18.91 -6.39
CA ASP A 30 1.78 19.72 -7.14
C ASP A 30 3.12 18.98 -7.33
N ASP A 31 3.62 18.33 -6.27
CA ASP A 31 4.81 17.48 -6.32
C ASP A 31 4.61 16.32 -7.32
N LEU A 32 3.43 15.68 -7.31
CA LEU A 32 3.08 14.64 -8.28
C LEU A 32 2.95 15.18 -9.71
N GLN A 33 2.44 16.39 -9.89
CA GLN A 33 2.34 17.03 -11.21
C GLN A 33 3.72 17.25 -11.83
N ALA A 34 4.71 17.66 -11.04
CA ALA A 34 6.10 17.76 -11.49
C ALA A 34 6.62 16.41 -12.02
N VAL A 35 6.32 15.31 -11.32
CA VAL A 35 6.67 13.95 -11.77
C VAL A 35 5.91 13.56 -13.05
N ILE A 36 4.61 13.90 -13.15
CA ILE A 36 3.81 13.64 -14.35
C ILE A 36 4.42 14.34 -15.58
N GLN A 37 4.84 15.60 -15.43
CA GLN A 37 5.47 16.35 -16.54
C GLN A 37 6.86 15.79 -16.91
N GLN A 38 7.62 15.32 -15.92
CA GLN A 38 8.94 14.74 -16.15
C GLN A 38 8.87 13.35 -16.81
N VAL A 39 8.02 12.46 -16.28
CA VAL A 39 7.93 11.05 -16.69
C VAL A 39 7.04 10.88 -17.92
N ARG A 40 6.06 11.77 -18.09
CA ARG A 40 5.03 11.70 -19.14
C ARG A 40 4.32 10.35 -19.21
N PRO A 41 3.73 9.86 -18.09
CA PRO A 41 3.08 8.56 -18.08
C PRO A 41 1.78 8.60 -18.91
N GLN A 42 1.48 7.51 -19.62
CA GLN A 42 0.18 7.33 -20.29
C GLN A 42 -0.90 6.88 -19.30
N ALA A 43 -0.53 6.14 -18.26
CA ALA A 43 -1.45 5.65 -17.23
C ALA A 43 -0.83 5.81 -15.84
N ILE A 44 -1.68 6.12 -14.86
CA ILE A 44 -1.33 6.19 -13.44
C ILE A 44 -2.11 5.11 -12.70
N VAL A 45 -1.43 4.40 -11.80
CA VAL A 45 -2.04 3.41 -10.90
C VAL A 45 -1.84 3.88 -9.46
N THR A 46 -2.92 3.94 -8.68
CA THR A 46 -2.89 4.39 -7.28
C THR A 46 -3.73 3.49 -6.38
N TYR A 47 -3.76 3.78 -5.08
CA TYR A 47 -4.62 3.08 -4.13
C TYR A 47 -6.10 3.35 -4.40
N ASN A 48 -6.99 2.53 -3.86
CA ASN A 48 -8.42 2.90 -3.83
C ASN A 48 -8.72 3.96 -2.77
N GLU A 49 -9.94 4.50 -2.80
CA GLU A 49 -10.38 5.59 -1.91
C GLU A 49 -10.27 5.24 -0.41
N PHE A 50 -10.38 3.94 -0.08
CA PHE A 50 -10.28 3.44 1.29
C PHE A 50 -8.81 3.15 1.70
N GLY A 51 -7.84 3.27 0.80
CA GLY A 51 -6.44 2.94 1.07
C GLY A 51 -6.20 1.45 1.33
N GLY A 52 -7.05 0.58 0.76
CA GLY A 52 -7.04 -0.88 0.88
C GLY A 52 -7.54 -1.36 2.25
N TYR A 53 -6.77 -1.14 3.30
CA TYR A 53 -7.12 -1.53 4.68
C TYR A 53 -7.32 -0.33 5.61
N GLY A 54 -7.49 0.89 5.07
CA GLY A 54 -7.64 2.11 5.86
C GLY A 54 -6.33 2.79 6.25
N HIS A 55 -5.22 2.46 5.57
CA HIS A 55 -3.94 3.12 5.89
C HIS A 55 -4.03 4.60 5.51
N PRO A 56 -3.79 5.53 6.45
CA PRO A 56 -4.01 6.95 6.21
C PRO A 56 -3.11 7.51 5.10
N ASP A 57 -1.87 7.02 4.97
CA ASP A 57 -0.99 7.46 3.87
C ASP A 57 -1.47 6.96 2.51
N HIS A 58 -2.09 5.77 2.41
CA HIS A 58 -2.64 5.31 1.14
C HIS A 58 -3.84 6.18 0.71
N ILE A 59 -4.66 6.60 1.68
CA ILE A 59 -5.78 7.52 1.44
C ILE A 59 -5.25 8.88 0.97
N ALA A 60 -4.22 9.42 1.63
CA ALA A 60 -3.59 10.67 1.25
C ALA A 60 -3.00 10.62 -0.17
N VAL A 61 -2.26 9.54 -0.50
CA VAL A 61 -1.73 9.32 -1.85
C VAL A 61 -2.85 9.18 -2.88
N HIS A 62 -3.92 8.44 -2.58
CA HIS A 62 -5.07 8.32 -3.49
C HIS A 62 -5.63 9.70 -3.84
N ARG A 63 -5.94 10.52 -2.82
CA ARG A 63 -6.51 11.85 -3.02
C ARG A 63 -5.59 12.76 -3.81
N ALA A 64 -4.33 12.87 -3.41
CA ALA A 64 -3.35 13.69 -4.11
C ALA A 64 -3.13 13.22 -5.56
N THR A 65 -3.14 11.91 -5.82
CA THR A 65 -3.00 11.37 -7.18
C THR A 65 -4.22 11.70 -8.05
N VAL A 66 -5.43 11.53 -7.52
CA VAL A 66 -6.67 11.90 -8.23
C VAL A 66 -6.66 13.40 -8.54
N ARG A 67 -6.22 14.22 -7.57
CA ARG A 67 -6.11 15.66 -7.76
C ARG A 67 -5.08 16.03 -8.82
N ALA A 68 -3.86 15.51 -8.73
CA ALA A 68 -2.79 15.76 -9.70
C ALA A 68 -3.19 15.32 -11.12
N PHE A 69 -3.89 14.18 -11.25
CA PHE A 69 -4.43 13.73 -12.52
C PHE A 69 -5.44 14.75 -13.07
N SER A 70 -6.39 15.21 -12.26
CA SER A 70 -7.36 16.23 -12.69
C SER A 70 -6.68 17.57 -13.06
N ASP A 71 -5.76 18.03 -12.22
CA ASP A 71 -5.06 19.31 -12.41
C ASP A 71 -4.19 19.29 -13.68
N ALA A 72 -3.62 18.13 -14.05
CA ALA A 72 -2.86 17.97 -15.31
C ALA A 72 -3.68 18.25 -16.57
N TRP A 73 -5.01 18.09 -16.53
CA TRP A 73 -5.90 18.40 -17.65
C TRP A 73 -6.34 19.88 -17.70
N SER A 74 -5.89 20.71 -16.75
CA SER A 74 -6.27 22.13 -16.70
C SER A 74 -5.44 23.02 -17.64
N ASP A 75 -4.27 22.55 -18.08
CA ASP A 75 -3.42 23.21 -19.09
C ASP A 75 -3.36 22.35 -20.35
N GLU A 76 -3.91 22.85 -21.45
CA GLU A 76 -3.97 22.15 -22.73
C GLU A 76 -2.58 21.93 -23.38
N HIS A 77 -1.58 22.72 -22.99
CA HIS A 77 -0.22 22.63 -23.54
C HIS A 77 0.68 21.69 -22.72
N ALA A 78 0.28 21.36 -21.49
CA ALA A 78 1.02 20.46 -20.62
C ALA A 78 0.75 18.98 -20.95
N TRP A 79 1.68 18.09 -20.59
CA TRP A 79 1.43 16.66 -20.70
C TRP A 79 0.33 16.24 -19.71
N HIS A 80 -0.67 15.50 -20.17
CA HIS A 80 -1.70 14.92 -19.32
C HIS A 80 -1.78 13.39 -19.53
N PRO A 81 -1.81 12.59 -18.45
CA PRO A 81 -2.00 11.14 -18.56
C PRO A 81 -3.39 10.80 -19.11
N THR A 82 -3.48 9.72 -19.88
CA THR A 82 -4.73 9.28 -20.53
C THR A 82 -5.64 8.49 -19.58
N ALA A 83 -5.06 7.78 -18.60
CA ALA A 83 -5.82 6.90 -17.72
C ALA A 83 -5.37 6.98 -16.26
N LEU A 84 -6.34 6.84 -15.36
CA LEU A 84 -6.14 6.69 -13.92
C LEU A 84 -6.84 5.41 -13.45
N PHE A 85 -6.08 4.53 -12.80
CA PHE A 85 -6.59 3.28 -12.22
C PHE A 85 -6.39 3.26 -10.71
N ALA A 86 -7.38 2.76 -9.99
CA ALA A 86 -7.29 2.46 -8.57
C ALA A 86 -7.22 0.94 -8.35
N VAL A 87 -6.29 0.51 -7.50
CA VAL A 87 -6.17 -0.91 -7.15
C VAL A 87 -7.26 -1.29 -6.16
N GLU A 88 -8.32 -1.91 -6.68
CA GLU A 88 -9.37 -2.49 -5.85
C GLU A 88 -8.99 -3.86 -5.33
N ARG A 89 -9.16 -4.05 -4.02
CA ARG A 89 -8.85 -5.31 -3.34
C ARG A 89 -10.05 -5.69 -2.50
N THR A 90 -10.62 -6.86 -2.74
CA THR A 90 -11.63 -7.39 -1.81
C THR A 90 -10.99 -7.58 -0.44
N ARG A 91 -11.76 -7.36 0.63
CA ARG A 91 -11.29 -7.60 2.00
C ARG A 91 -10.79 -9.03 2.20
N ALA A 92 -11.37 -10.00 1.50
CA ALA A 92 -10.93 -11.39 1.51
C ALA A 92 -9.52 -11.53 0.92
N GLN A 93 -9.26 -10.91 -0.24
CA GLN A 93 -7.95 -10.91 -0.88
C GLN A 93 -6.89 -10.23 0.02
N ALA A 94 -7.21 -9.05 0.57
CA ALA A 94 -6.29 -8.34 1.46
C ALA A 94 -5.94 -9.16 2.72
N ARG A 95 -6.89 -9.93 3.27
CA ARG A 95 -6.65 -10.85 4.40
C ARG A 95 -5.81 -12.06 3.99
N ALA A 96 -6.04 -12.61 2.80
CA ALA A 96 -5.25 -13.72 2.27
C ALA A 96 -3.79 -13.28 2.08
N ASP A 97 -3.56 -12.12 1.48
CA ASP A 97 -2.23 -11.56 1.30
C ASP A 97 -1.54 -11.23 2.62
N ALA A 98 -2.24 -10.61 3.57
CA ALA A 98 -1.67 -10.34 4.90
C ALA A 98 -1.25 -11.64 5.61
N ARG A 99 -1.98 -12.75 5.39
CA ARG A 99 -1.58 -14.08 5.87
C ARG A 99 -0.32 -14.57 5.18
N VAL A 100 -0.25 -14.47 3.84
CA VAL A 100 0.92 -14.89 3.05
C VAL A 100 2.14 -14.07 3.45
N ILE A 101 2.06 -12.74 3.47
CA ILE A 101 3.15 -11.83 3.85
C ILE A 101 3.72 -12.21 5.22
N ARG A 102 2.88 -12.45 6.23
CA ARG A 102 3.35 -12.91 7.56
C ARG A 102 4.03 -14.28 7.55
N GLN A 103 3.68 -15.15 6.60
CA GLN A 103 4.22 -16.50 6.49
C GLN A 103 5.50 -16.55 5.66
N THR A 104 5.65 -15.64 4.69
CA THR A 104 6.71 -15.66 3.69
C THR A 104 7.73 -14.55 3.85
N THR A 105 7.47 -13.58 4.72
CA THR A 105 8.37 -12.45 4.98
C THR A 105 8.45 -12.18 6.48
N ASP A 106 9.57 -11.61 6.91
CA ASP A 106 9.74 -11.11 8.29
C ASP A 106 9.02 -9.77 8.52
N PHE A 107 8.24 -9.29 7.54
CA PHE A 107 7.41 -8.11 7.67
C PHE A 107 6.16 -8.47 8.48
N ASP A 108 6.15 -8.10 9.77
CA ASP A 108 4.93 -8.07 10.57
C ASP A 108 4.25 -6.70 10.43
N PRO A 109 3.12 -6.60 9.72
CA PRO A 109 2.38 -5.34 9.64
C PRO A 109 1.76 -4.90 10.98
N LEU A 110 1.80 -5.72 12.04
CA LEU A 110 1.23 -5.44 13.35
C LEU A 110 2.30 -5.42 14.47
N PRO A 111 2.98 -4.29 14.74
CA PRO A 111 3.86 -4.21 15.90
C PRO A 111 3.02 -4.43 17.19
N GLY A 112 3.25 -5.53 17.90
CA GLY A 112 2.64 -5.83 19.21
C GLY A 112 1.43 -6.78 19.22
N GLY A 113 1.08 -7.42 18.11
CA GLY A 113 0.04 -8.45 18.10
C GLY A 113 0.55 -9.77 18.68
N ARG A 114 0.11 -10.14 19.89
CA ARG A 114 0.33 -11.43 20.58
C ARG A 114 0.92 -12.52 19.67
N SER A 115 2.18 -12.86 19.91
CA SER A 115 2.81 -14.06 19.37
C SER A 115 2.03 -15.28 19.86
N SER A 116 1.03 -15.75 19.11
CA SER A 116 0.66 -17.16 19.19
C SER A 116 1.82 -17.92 18.56
N PRO A 117 2.47 -18.86 19.27
CA PRO A 117 3.57 -19.62 18.70
C PRO A 117 3.01 -20.39 17.50
N SER A 118 3.48 -20.01 16.30
CA SER A 118 3.29 -20.84 15.13
C SER A 118 3.92 -22.19 15.45
N PRO A 119 3.22 -23.33 15.30
CA PRO A 119 3.87 -24.62 15.40
C PRO A 119 4.85 -24.67 14.23
N ARG A 120 6.13 -24.37 14.52
CA ARG A 120 7.24 -24.52 13.60
C ARG A 120 7.07 -25.92 13.02
N ALA A 121 6.89 -26.01 11.71
CA ALA A 121 6.85 -27.26 10.99
C ALA A 121 8.06 -28.06 11.44
N THR A 122 7.80 -29.17 12.15
CA THR A 122 8.81 -30.16 12.48
C THR A 122 9.46 -30.55 11.17
N SER A 123 10.73 -30.20 11.02
CA SER A 123 11.54 -30.64 9.90
C SER A 123 11.59 -32.16 9.91
N THR A 124 10.84 -32.80 9.02
CA THR A 124 10.97 -34.23 8.76
C THR A 124 12.35 -34.45 8.13
N PRO A 125 13.22 -35.33 8.67
CA PRO A 125 14.48 -35.63 8.02
C PRO A 125 14.20 -36.37 6.71
N ARG A 126 14.74 -35.87 5.59
CA ARG A 126 14.72 -36.58 4.31
C ARG A 126 15.50 -37.88 4.47
N SER A 127 14.81 -39.01 4.30
CA SER A 127 15.42 -40.33 4.14
C SER A 127 16.36 -40.31 2.93
N THR A 128 17.61 -40.71 3.15
CA THR A 128 18.62 -40.94 2.12
C THR A 128 18.21 -42.13 1.26
N CYS A 129 18.07 -41.91 -0.06
CA CYS A 129 17.96 -42.99 -1.04
C CYS A 129 19.33 -43.67 -1.15
N ALA A 130 19.39 -44.95 -0.79
CA ALA A 130 20.57 -45.78 -0.91
C ALA A 130 20.79 -46.21 -2.37
N THR A 131 22.08 -46.25 -2.72
CA THR A 131 22.73 -46.54 -4.00
C THR A 131 22.20 -47.78 -4.73
N CYS A 132 22.04 -47.66 -6.06
CA CYS A 132 21.93 -48.79 -6.98
C CYS A 132 23.26 -49.59 -7.00
N ALA A 133 23.17 -50.90 -6.86
CA ALA A 133 24.19 -51.86 -7.26
C ALA A 133 23.53 -52.90 -8.17
#